data_AF-A0A6A5XNG3-F1
#
_entry.id   AF-A0A6A5XNG3-F1
#
_cell.length_a   1.000
_cell.length_b   1.000
_cell.length_c   1.000
_cell.angle_alpha   90.00
_cell.angle_beta   90.00
_cell.angle_gamma   90.00
#
_symmetry.space_group_name_H-M   'P 1'
#
loop_
_entity.id
_entity.type
_entity.pdbx_description
1 polymer ?
#
loop_
_entity_poly.entity_id
_entity_poly.type
_entity_poly.pdbx_seq_one_letter_code
_entity_poly.pdbx_strand_id
1 'polypeptide(L)'
;MASKAQIIDERKANLELPEQPPVASDFNSADARTVNVGAGGQQENLGLAGTAASSGAGREAKDNLSGLPNDAAAQGSKNKEGLADTT
;
A
#
# COMPACT_ATOMS: atom_id res chain seq x y z
N MET A 1 40.27 9.41 -22.57
CA MET A 1 39.45 9.24 -21.36
C MET A 1 38.84 7.84 -21.41
N ALA A 2 38.88 7.09 -20.32
CA ALA A 2 38.16 5.82 -20.27
C ALA A 2 36.66 6.08 -20.40
N SER A 3 35.96 5.23 -21.15
CA SER A 3 34.51 5.30 -21.26
C SER A 3 33.86 4.96 -19.91
N LYS A 4 32.66 5.48 -19.66
CA LYS A 4 31.95 5.23 -18.40
C LYS A 4 31.70 3.74 -18.16
N ALA A 5 31.51 2.95 -19.22
CA ALA A 5 31.41 1.50 -19.14
C ALA A 5 32.69 0.86 -18.60
N GLN A 6 33.86 1.25 -19.13
CA GLN A 6 35.16 0.73 -18.68
C GLN A 6 35.43 1.02 -17.19
N ILE A 7 35.06 2.21 -16.72
CA ILE A 7 35.20 2.59 -15.31
C ILE A 7 34.30 1.74 -14.41
N ILE A 8 33.08 1.41 -14.85
CA ILE A 8 32.14 0.58 -14.10
C ILE A 8 32.67 -0.86 -13.99
N ASP A 9 33.17 -1.43 -15.08
CA ASP A 9 33.67 -2.81 -15.09
C ASP A 9 34.91 -2.97 -14.20
N GLU A 10 35.83 -1.99 -14.23
CA GLU A 10 37.00 -1.95 -13.35
C GLU A 10 36.60 -1.89 -11.87
N ARG A 11 35.57 -1.11 -11.52
CA ARG A 11 35.10 -0.98 -10.13
C ARG A 11 34.35 -2.21 -9.65
N LYS A 12 33.56 -2.87 -10.52
CA LYS A 12 32.88 -4.13 -10.20
C LYS A 12 33.86 -5.27 -9.95
N ALA A 13 34.94 -5.34 -10.74
CA ALA A 13 35.95 -6.38 -10.60
C ALA A 13 36.78 -6.25 -9.30
N ASN A 14 36.92 -5.03 -8.79
CA ASN A 14 37.66 -4.73 -7.55
C ASN A 14 36.75 -4.66 -6.30
N LEU A 15 35.48 -5.04 -6.41
CA LEU A 15 34.60 -5.07 -5.24
C LEU A 15 34.90 -6.33 -4.43
N GLU A 16 35.34 -6.15 -3.19
CA GLU A 16 35.58 -7.25 -2.27
C GLU A 16 34.31 -8.10 -2.11
N LEU A 17 34.49 -9.41 -2.20
CA LEU A 17 33.38 -10.33 -1.93
C LEU A 17 32.99 -10.17 -0.46
N PRO A 18 31.69 -10.07 -0.14
CA PRO A 18 31.25 -10.10 1.24
C PRO A 18 31.78 -11.36 1.94
N GLU A 19 32.46 -11.19 3.06
CA GLU A 19 33.03 -12.29 3.87
C GLU A 19 31.97 -13.30 4.32
N GLN A 20 30.72 -12.85 4.44
CA GLN A 20 29.59 -13.71 4.75
C GLN A 20 28.81 -14.01 3.47
N PRO A 21 28.60 -15.29 3.12
CA PRO A 21 27.71 -15.64 2.02
C PRO A 21 26.33 -15.04 2.29
N PRO A 22 25.58 -14.66 1.24
CA PRO A 22 24.21 -14.19 1.43
C PRO A 22 23.43 -15.29 2.17
N VAL A 23 23.06 -15.01 3.41
CA VAL A 23 22.24 -15.91 4.21
C VAL A 23 20.89 -16.02 3.51
N ALA A 24 20.35 -17.23 3.41
CA ALA A 24 19.02 -17.44 2.84
C ALA A 24 18.04 -16.47 3.53
N SER A 25 17.21 -15.78 2.74
CA SER A 25 16.23 -14.86 3.30
C SER A 25 15.38 -15.60 4.33
N ASP A 26 15.48 -15.18 5.58
CA ASP A 26 14.57 -15.65 6.61
C ASP A 26 13.22 -15.02 6.30
N PHE A 27 12.18 -15.84 6.11
CA PHE A 27 10.83 -15.34 5.81
C PHE A 27 10.28 -14.37 6.88
N ASN A 28 10.98 -14.23 8.03
CA ASN A 28 10.73 -13.21 9.03
C ASN A 28 11.14 -11.79 8.59
N SER A 29 11.94 -11.62 7.54
CA SER A 29 12.27 -10.32 6.94
C SER A 29 11.07 -9.64 6.25
N ALA A 30 9.87 -10.23 6.33
CA ALA A 30 8.59 -9.60 6.00
C ALA A 30 7.85 -9.05 7.24
N ASP A 31 8.30 -9.36 8.47
CA ASP A 31 7.77 -8.71 9.69
C ASP A 31 8.29 -7.28 9.73
N ALA A 32 7.39 -6.32 9.56
CA ALA A 32 7.66 -4.90 9.55
C ALA A 32 8.43 -4.40 10.78
N ARG A 33 8.45 -5.16 11.88
CA ARG A 33 9.21 -4.85 13.11
C ARG A 33 10.70 -5.19 13.02
N THR A 34 11.11 -6.04 12.07
CA THR A 34 12.49 -6.54 11.94
C THR A 34 13.25 -5.90 10.79
N VAL A 35 12.55 -5.33 9.82
CA VAL A 35 13.16 -4.55 8.74
C VAL A 35 13.31 -3.10 9.16
N ASN A 36 14.46 -2.48 8.83
CA ASN A 36 14.74 -1.05 9.01
C ASN A 36 13.90 -0.16 8.07
N VAL A 37 12.61 -0.48 7.88
CA VAL A 37 11.66 0.48 7.37
C VAL A 37 11.46 1.48 8.51
N GLY A 38 12.00 2.69 8.32
CA GLY A 38 11.79 3.75 9.29
C GLY A 38 10.30 3.84 9.62
N ALA A 39 9.97 4.08 10.89
CA ALA A 39 8.63 4.37 11.38
C ALA A 39 8.07 5.70 10.81
N GLY A 40 8.36 6.01 9.54
CA GLY A 40 7.92 7.15 8.77
C GLY A 40 6.74 6.83 7.85
N GLY A 41 6.12 5.65 7.99
CA GLY A 41 4.71 5.53 7.63
C GLY A 41 3.98 6.52 8.50
N GLN A 42 3.47 7.60 7.91
CA GLN A 42 2.63 8.57 8.58
C GLN A 42 1.66 7.80 9.46
N GLN A 43 1.88 7.82 10.78
CA GLN A 43 0.84 7.50 11.73
C GLN A 43 -0.08 8.71 11.71
N GLU A 44 -0.72 8.93 10.57
CA GLU A 44 -1.89 9.77 10.50
C GLU A 44 -2.84 9.12 11.49
N ASN A 45 -3.16 9.86 12.53
CA ASN A 45 -4.26 9.54 13.39
C ASN A 45 -5.49 9.51 12.48
N LEU A 46 -5.84 8.34 11.92
CA LEU A 46 -7.18 8.03 11.44
C LEU A 46 -8.12 7.93 12.67
N GLY A 47 -7.98 8.88 13.59
CA GLY A 47 -8.95 9.17 14.61
C GLY A 47 -10.20 9.56 13.86
N LEU A 48 -11.16 8.66 13.90
CA LEU A 48 -12.51 8.81 13.39
C LEU A 48 -13.25 9.89 14.20
N ALA A 49 -12.75 11.13 14.14
CA ALA A 49 -13.37 12.33 14.66
C ALA A 49 -13.75 13.16 13.44
N GLY A 50 -15.02 12.99 13.04
CA GLY A 50 -15.56 13.37 11.76
C GLY A 50 -15.11 14.74 11.25
N THR A 51 -14.51 14.74 10.07
CA THR A 51 -14.77 15.71 9.00
C THR A 51 -14.17 15.14 7.72
N ALA A 52 -14.97 15.16 6.66
CA ALA A 52 -14.74 14.46 5.41
C ALA A 52 -13.48 14.93 4.68
N ALA A 53 -12.45 14.08 4.59
CA ALA A 53 -11.32 14.25 3.67
C ALA A 53 -11.56 13.56 2.32
N SER A 54 -12.82 13.53 1.85
CA SER A 54 -13.18 13.00 0.52
C SER A 54 -14.47 13.63 0.01
N SER A 55 -14.54 14.95 -0.07
CA SER A 55 -15.53 15.62 -0.91
C SER A 55 -15.25 15.28 -2.39
N GLY A 56 -15.80 14.16 -2.86
CA GLY A 56 -15.76 13.72 -4.26
C GLY A 56 -14.77 12.60 -4.62
N ALA A 57 -14.05 12.02 -3.65
CA ALA A 57 -13.10 10.93 -3.88
C ALA A 57 -13.59 9.54 -3.40
N GLY A 58 -14.87 9.41 -3.09
CA GLY A 58 -15.48 8.18 -2.59
C GLY A 58 -16.96 8.05 -2.95
N ARG A 59 -17.60 6.97 -2.51
CA ARG A 59 -19.05 6.79 -2.62
C ARG A 59 -19.72 7.82 -1.72
N GLU A 60 -20.57 8.67 -2.27
CA GLU A 60 -21.35 9.63 -1.49
C GLU A 60 -22.57 8.91 -0.88
N ALA A 61 -22.72 8.97 0.44
CA ALA A 61 -23.90 8.44 1.09
C ALA A 61 -25.07 9.40 0.87
N LYS A 62 -26.20 8.89 0.39
CA LYS A 62 -27.46 9.63 0.35
C LYS A 62 -28.23 9.41 1.66
N ASP A 63 -28.57 10.49 2.35
CA ASP A 63 -29.38 10.43 3.57
C ASP A 63 -30.85 10.06 3.28
N ASN A 64 -31.53 9.51 4.29
CA ASN A 64 -32.95 9.06 4.25
C ASN A 64 -33.24 7.90 3.29
N LEU A 65 -32.23 7.09 3.01
CA LEU A 65 -32.41 5.89 2.21
C LEU A 65 -33.00 4.76 3.07
N SER A 66 -33.94 4.00 2.51
CA SER A 66 -34.62 2.88 3.21
C SER A 66 -33.67 1.71 3.56
N GLY A 67 -32.43 1.75 3.07
CA GLY A 67 -31.41 0.71 3.24
C GLY A 67 -30.05 1.20 2.73
N LEU A 68 -29.05 0.32 2.73
CA LEU A 68 -27.72 0.64 2.21
C LEU A 68 -27.80 0.85 0.68
N PRO A 69 -27.10 1.84 0.09
CA PRO A 69 -27.00 1.99 -1.35
C PRO A 69 -26.44 0.73 -2.04
N ASN A 70 -26.99 0.36 -3.19
CA ASN A 70 -26.59 -0.83 -3.95
C ASN A 70 -25.10 -0.80 -4.41
N ASP A 71 -24.54 0.39 -4.57
CA ASP A 71 -23.19 0.60 -5.07
C ASP A 71 -22.15 0.33 -3.96
N ALA A 72 -22.50 0.60 -2.70
CA ALA A 72 -21.70 0.31 -1.51
C ALA A 72 -21.52 -1.19 -1.26
N ALA A 73 -22.38 -2.04 -1.83
CA ALA A 73 -22.24 -3.49 -1.75
C ALA A 73 -21.18 -4.04 -2.71
N ALA A 74 -20.57 -5.18 -2.32
CA ALA A 74 -19.68 -5.93 -3.21
C ALA A 74 -20.41 -6.31 -4.51
N GLN A 75 -19.68 -6.41 -5.63
CA GLN A 75 -20.28 -6.59 -6.97
C GLN A 75 -21.26 -7.78 -7.07
N GLY A 76 -21.00 -8.89 -6.39
CA GLY A 76 -21.89 -10.06 -6.35
C GLY A 76 -23.13 -9.93 -5.45
N SER A 77 -23.33 -8.78 -4.80
CA SER A 77 -24.42 -8.51 -3.86
C SER A 77 -25.33 -7.37 -4.27
N LYS A 78 -25.17 -6.83 -5.49
CA LYS A 78 -25.86 -5.62 -5.95
C LYS A 78 -27.37 -5.75 -6.19
N ASN A 79 -28.00 -6.90 -5.93
CA ASN A 79 -29.43 -7.15 -6.17
C ASN A 79 -30.10 -7.94 -5.04
N LYS A 80 -29.62 -7.78 -3.80
CA LYS A 80 -30.20 -8.45 -2.63
C LYS A 80 -31.29 -7.59 -1.99
N GLU A 81 -32.27 -8.23 -1.36
CA GLU A 81 -33.32 -7.53 -0.62
C GLU A 81 -32.73 -6.65 0.49
N GLY A 82 -33.30 -5.46 0.68
CA GLY A 82 -32.87 -4.49 1.70
C GLY A 82 -31.74 -3.54 1.26
N LEU A 83 -31.26 -3.64 0.02
CA LEU A 83 -30.46 -2.60 -0.61
C LEU A 83 -31.36 -1.61 -1.35
N ALA A 84 -30.93 -0.37 -1.39
CA ALA A 84 -31.65 0.68 -2.09
C ALA A 84 -30.98 1.00 -3.43
N ASP A 85 -31.79 1.10 -4.47
CA ASP A 85 -31.32 1.37 -5.82
C ASP A 85 -30.95 2.85 -5.98
N THR A 86 -29.66 3.09 -6.10
CA THR A 86 -29.09 4.40 -6.40
C THR A 86 -28.37 4.29 -7.74
N THR A 87 -28.78 5.09 -8.74
CA THR A 87 -28.25 5.08 -10.12
C THR A 87 -26.79 5.53 -10.18
#